data_AF-A0A6N3X092-F1
#
_entry.id   AF-A0A6N3X092-F1
#
_cell.length_a   1.000
_cell.length_b   1.000
_cell.length_c   1.000
_cell.angle_alpha   90.00
_cell.angle_beta   90.00
_cell.angle_gamma   90.00
#
_symmetry.space_group_name_H-M   'P 1'
#
loop_
_entity.id
_entity.type
_entity.pdbx_description
1 polymer ?
#
loop_
_entity_poly.entity_id
_entity_poly.type
_entity_poly.pdbx_seq_one_letter_code
_entity_poly.pdbx_strand_id
1 'polypeptide(L)' 'MSDSAAADPGSPAPQESAPPPSSATTNEAPGFGWSSYAERINGRFAMVGILVIVAIEACTGSTVIHWLGLG' A
#
# COMPACT_ATOMS: atom_id res chain seq x y z
N MET A 1 -24.22 -59.73 -17.08
CA MET A 1 -25.28 -59.39 -16.12
C MET A 1 -24.64 -58.49 -15.07
N SER A 2 -25.07 -57.22 -15.03
CA SER A 2 -25.22 -56.28 -13.89
C SER A 2 -24.20 -56.32 -12.74
N ASP A 3 -23.83 -55.24 -12.07
CA ASP A 3 -24.02 -53.78 -12.10
C ASP A 3 -23.31 -53.29 -10.82
N SER A 4 -23.21 -51.97 -10.65
CA SER A 4 -23.02 -51.28 -9.36
C SER A 4 -21.59 -51.28 -8.78
N ALA A 5 -20.86 -50.16 -8.88
CA ALA A 5 -21.08 -48.92 -8.13
C ALA A 5 -20.87 -49.10 -6.61
N ALA A 6 -19.65 -48.77 -6.17
CA ALA A 6 -19.42 -48.15 -4.87
C ALA A 6 -18.27 -47.15 -5.08
N ALA A 7 -18.65 -45.92 -5.40
CA ALA A 7 -17.75 -44.77 -5.35
C ALA A 7 -17.36 -44.54 -3.89
N ASP A 8 -16.07 -44.48 -3.60
CA ASP A 8 -15.55 -43.90 -2.37
C ASP A 8 -15.45 -42.37 -2.57
N PRO A 9 -16.22 -41.54 -1.83
CA PRO A 9 -16.16 -40.10 -1.92
C PRO A 9 -15.19 -39.59 -0.85
N GLY A 10 -13.89 -39.55 -1.14
CA GLY A 10 -12.94 -39.35 -0.05
C GLY A 10 -11.52 -38.92 -0.41
N SER A 11 -11.29 -38.21 -1.52
CA SER A 11 -10.06 -37.42 -1.67
C SER A 11 -10.18 -36.41 -2.80
N PRO A 12 -10.32 -35.10 -2.53
CA PRO A 12 -9.89 -34.11 -3.49
C PRO A 12 -8.36 -34.04 -3.43
N ALA A 13 -7.74 -34.25 -4.58
CA ALA A 13 -6.34 -33.97 -4.87
C ALA A 13 -5.92 -32.56 -4.38
N PRO A 14 -4.61 -32.31 -4.16
CA PRO A 14 -4.11 -30.97 -3.83
C PRO A 14 -4.66 -29.94 -4.82
N GLN A 15 -5.51 -29.05 -4.32
CA GLN A 15 -6.07 -27.94 -5.07
C GLN A 15 -4.89 -27.05 -5.48
N GLU A 16 -4.56 -27.12 -6.77
CA GLU A 16 -3.68 -26.21 -7.46
C GLU A 16 -4.15 -24.77 -7.18
N SER A 17 -3.30 -23.98 -6.51
CA SER A 17 -3.55 -22.59 -6.11
C SER A 17 -3.87 -21.71 -7.31
N ALA A 18 -5.14 -21.62 -7.68
CA ALA A 18 -5.66 -20.48 -8.43
C ALA A 18 -5.56 -19.23 -7.53
N PRO A 19 -5.03 -18.09 -8.02
CA PRO A 19 -5.02 -16.86 -7.23
C PRO A 19 -6.46 -16.47 -6.87
N PRO A 20 -6.72 -16.00 -5.63
CA PRO A 20 -8.06 -15.64 -5.22
C PRO A 20 -8.62 -14.56 -6.15
N PRO A 21 -9.92 -14.63 -6.50
CA PRO A 21 -10.54 -13.66 -7.38
C PRO A 21 -10.39 -12.27 -6.76
N SER A 22 -9.82 -11.35 -7.54
CA SER A 22 -9.73 -9.93 -7.20
C SER A 22 -11.14 -9.34 -7.10
N SER A 23 -11.72 -9.39 -5.91
CA SER A 23 -12.95 -8.67 -5.61
C SER A 23 -12.66 -7.19 -5.54
N ALA A 24 -12.91 -6.52 -6.67
CA ALA A 24 -13.14 -5.09 -6.74
C ALA A 24 -14.29 -4.71 -5.79
N THR A 25 -14.10 -3.64 -5.02
CA THR A 25 -15.07 -3.03 -4.09
C THR A 25 -15.20 -3.73 -2.73
N THR A 26 -14.17 -3.61 -1.88
CA THR A 26 -14.44 -3.57 -0.44
C THR A 26 -14.83 -2.14 -0.11
N ASN A 27 -16.10 -1.94 0.23
CA ASN A 27 -16.58 -0.76 0.94
C ASN A 27 -15.99 -0.78 2.36
N GLU A 28 -14.66 -0.68 2.48
CA GLU A 28 -14.03 -0.40 3.77
C GLU A 28 -14.39 1.03 4.09
N ALA A 29 -15.26 1.19 5.09
CA ALA A 29 -15.47 2.49 5.72
C ALA A 29 -14.09 3.13 5.92
N PRO A 30 -13.82 4.35 5.41
CA PRO A 30 -12.51 4.95 5.53
C PRO A 30 -12.22 5.06 7.03
N GLY A 31 -11.34 4.19 7.53
CA GLY A 31 -10.85 4.26 8.89
C GLY A 31 -10.21 5.63 9.05
N PHE A 32 -10.96 6.56 9.62
CA PHE A 32 -10.56 7.95 9.74
C PHE A 32 -9.45 8.02 10.80
N GLY A 33 -8.19 8.08 10.35
CA GLY A 33 -7.02 8.05 11.23
C GLY A 33 -5.70 7.74 10.50
N TRP A 34 -4.74 7.21 11.27
CA TRP A 34 -3.40 6.73 10.86
C TRP A 34 -3.50 5.51 9.93
N SER A 35 -4.16 5.65 8.79
CA SER A 35 -4.25 4.61 7.78
C SER A 35 -2.95 4.52 7.00
N SER A 36 -2.62 3.32 6.48
CA SER A 36 -1.48 3.17 5.56
C SER A 36 -1.60 4.04 4.31
N TYR A 37 -2.82 4.43 3.92
CA TYR A 37 -3.03 5.42 2.86
C TYR A 37 -2.52 6.81 3.28
N ALA A 38 -2.83 7.26 4.50
CA ALA A 38 -2.34 8.51 5.05
C ALA A 38 -0.81 8.51 5.15
N GLU A 39 -0.17 7.41 5.59
CA GLU A 39 1.29 7.28 5.63
C GLU A 39 1.92 7.46 4.25
N ARG A 40 1.36 6.83 3.21
CA ARG A 40 1.87 6.94 1.84
C ARG A 40 1.73 8.35 1.27
N ILE A 41 0.62 9.02 1.57
CA ILE A 41 0.37 10.39 1.11
C ILE A 41 1.28 11.37 1.86
N ASN A 42 1.41 11.24 3.19
CA ASN A 42 2.33 12.05 4.00
C ASN A 42 3.79 11.87 3.55
N GLY A 43 4.21 10.64 3.27
CA GLY A 43 5.54 10.37 2.74
C GLY A 43 5.82 11.05 1.40
N ARG A 44 4.83 11.09 0.48
CA ARG A 44 4.95 11.80 -0.81
C ARG A 44 5.08 13.30 -0.61
N PHE A 45 4.26 13.89 0.26
CA PHE A 45 4.38 15.30 0.60
C PHE A 45 5.73 15.64 1.23
N ALA A 46 6.28 14.76 2.06
CA ALA A 46 7.61 14.95 2.63
C ALA A 46 8.71 14.97 1.55
N MET A 47 8.67 14.05 0.58
CA MET A 47 9.64 14.04 -0.54
C MET A 47 9.58 15.34 -1.35
N VAL A 48 8.37 15.82 -1.66
CA VAL A 48 8.17 17.09 -2.37
C VAL A 48 8.62 18.28 -1.51
N GLY A 49 8.29 18.27 -0.22
CA GLY A 49 8.68 19.32 0.72
C GLY A 49 10.19 19.48 0.81
N ILE A 50 10.93 18.37 0.92
CA ILE A 50 12.40 18.39 0.93
C ILE A 50 12.94 18.96 -0.40
N LEU A 51 12.39 18.51 -1.54
CA LEU A 51 12.83 18.99 -2.85
C LEU A 51 12.60 20.50 -3.02
N VAL A 52 11.44 20.99 -2.56
CA VAL A 52 11.09 22.42 -2.59
C VAL A 52 12.01 23.23 -1.67
N ILE A 53 12.32 22.73 -0.46
CA ILE A 53 13.27 23.39 0.44
C ILE A 53 14.62 23.55 -0.25
N VAL A 54 15.18 22.47 -0.80
CA VAL A 54 16.47 22.51 -1.51
C VAL A 54 16.42 23.47 -2.70
N ALA A 55 15.31 23.51 -3.44
CA ALA A 55 15.15 24.44 -4.57
C ALA A 55 15.13 25.91 -4.10
N ILE A 56 14.41 26.22 -3.01
CA ILE A 56 14.36 27.57 -2.43
C ILE A 56 15.74 28.00 -1.92
N GLU A 57 16.46 27.09 -1.26
CA GLU A 57 17.83 27.33 -0.78
C GLU A 57 18.78 27.62 -1.95
N ALA A 58 18.67 26.85 -3.05
CA ALA A 58 19.48 27.08 -4.25
C ALA A 58 19.16 28.43 -4.93
N CYS A 59 17.90 28.87 -4.94
CA CYS A 59 17.51 30.16 -5.52
C CYS A 59 17.86 31.36 -4.63
N THR A 60 17.74 31.22 -3.31
CA THR A 60 17.88 32.32 -2.34
C THR A 60 19.31 32.43 -1.81
N GLY A 61 20.07 31.33 -1.80
CA GLY A 61 21.42 31.26 -1.22
C GLY A 61 21.45 31.32 0.30
N SER A 62 20.29 31.33 0.97
CA SER A 62 20.15 31.31 2.42
C SER A 62 19.46 30.01 2.83
N THR A 63 20.09 29.26 3.73
CA THR A 63 19.57 27.97 4.21
C THR A 63 18.48 28.19 5.24
N VAL A 64 17.56 27.23 5.40
CA VAL A 64 16.58 27.29 6.50
C VAL A 64 17.23 27.31 7.88
N ILE A 65 18.47 26.82 7.98
CA ILE A 65 19.31 26.81 9.19
C ILE A 65 19.74 28.24 9.56
N HIS A 66 20.02 29.07 8.56
CA HIS A 66 20.32 30.49 8.76
C HIS A 66 19.12 31.24 9.38
N TRP A 67 17.90 30.90 8.99
CA TRP A 67 16.67 31.46 9.58
C TRP A 67 16.41 31.00 11.02
N LEU A 68 16.93 29.82 11.41
CA LEU A 68 16.87 29.32 12.77
C LEU A 68 17.91 29.97 13.71
N GLY A 69 18.69 30.94 13.22
CA GLY A 69 19.72 31.64 14.01
C GLY A 69 20.95 30.79 14.31
N LEU A 70 21.12 29.68 13.59
CA LEU A 70 22.25 28.75 13.70
C LEU A 70 23.34 29.00 12.64
N GLY A 71 23.37 30.22 12.07
CA GLY A 71 24.29 30.65 11.02
C GLY A 71 25.27 31.72 11.47
#